data_AF-A0A2N0ZWS1-F1
#
_entry.id   AF-A0A2N0ZWS1-F1
#
_cell.length_a   1.000
_cell.length_b   1.000
_cell.length_c   1.000
_cell.angle_alpha   90.00
_cell.angle_beta   90.00
_cell.angle_gamma   90.00
#
_symmetry.space_group_name_H-M   'P 1'
#
loop_
_entity.id
_entity.type
_entity.pdbx_description
1 polymer ?
#
loop_
_entity_poly.entity_id
_entity_poly.type
_entity_poly.pdbx_seq_one_letter_code
_entity_poly.pdbx_strand_id
1 'polypeptide(L)'
;KRSEGVLEQINFYDMDYEIQKIMLEGCNGDQGEIISKTEGVCGDIYIFDHGENTTPRYVCAKMPKNIGDLEGTASRFAKEIKTQLSFGRHQYVHWIFDFGEVVGAPIAFFRYWGSDLKKLINDNSICDIKKLSVMAYACSGLMHCYRNGLTSHQDLKPANIFLRDLRSDFVGLPDLPIYTSALIGDFGLANASIDSNVFEG
;
A
#
# COMPACT_ATOMS: atom_id res chain seq x y z
N LYS A 1 -47.16 -15.56 10.54
CA LYS A 1 -46.06 -16.27 9.81
C LYS A 1 -44.85 -15.35 9.87
N ARG A 2 -43.71 -15.92 10.27
CA ARG A 2 -42.49 -15.25 10.73
C ARG A 2 -42.10 -14.02 9.91
N SER A 3 -41.87 -12.91 10.60
CA SER A 3 -40.96 -11.85 10.19
C SER A 3 -39.62 -12.49 9.86
N GLU A 4 -39.23 -12.46 8.59
CA GLU A 4 -37.84 -12.61 8.19
C GLU A 4 -37.10 -11.42 8.82
N GLY A 5 -36.52 -11.65 10.00
CA GLY A 5 -35.54 -10.74 10.54
C GLY A 5 -34.41 -10.71 9.54
N VAL A 6 -34.23 -9.58 8.88
CA VAL A 6 -32.97 -9.24 8.22
C VAL A 6 -31.94 -9.37 9.32
N LEU A 7 -31.18 -10.47 9.32
CA LEU A 7 -29.91 -10.51 10.03
C LEU A 7 -29.13 -9.37 9.39
N GLU A 8 -28.96 -8.25 10.10
CA GLU A 8 -27.94 -7.28 9.76
C GLU A 8 -26.65 -8.08 9.57
N GLN A 9 -26.20 -8.19 8.33
CA GLN A 9 -24.95 -8.86 8.03
C GLN A 9 -23.88 -8.04 8.74
N ILE A 10 -23.28 -8.66 9.75
CA ILE A 10 -22.15 -8.10 10.48
C ILE A 10 -21.11 -7.68 9.45
N ASN A 11 -20.71 -6.40 9.48
CA ASN A 11 -19.73 -5.83 8.58
C ASN A 11 -18.49 -5.38 9.36
N PHE A 12 -17.31 -5.61 8.80
CA PHE A 12 -16.04 -5.17 9.38
C PHE A 12 -16.00 -3.69 9.79
N TYR A 13 -16.63 -2.80 9.00
CA TYR A 13 -16.59 -1.36 9.23
C TYR A 13 -17.38 -0.90 10.46
N ASP A 14 -18.33 -1.71 10.93
CA ASP A 14 -19.18 -1.39 12.07
C ASP A 14 -18.59 -1.89 13.39
N MET A 15 -17.46 -2.60 13.32
CA MET A 15 -16.75 -3.16 14.47
C MET A 15 -15.81 -2.12 15.10
N ASP A 16 -15.62 -2.21 16.41
CA ASP A 16 -14.53 -1.50 17.07
C ASP A 16 -13.16 -2.08 16.69
N TYR A 17 -12.10 -1.34 17.03
CA TYR A 17 -10.74 -1.72 16.65
C TYR A 17 -10.29 -3.08 17.19
N GLU A 18 -10.69 -3.47 18.40
CA GLU A 18 -10.27 -4.75 18.99
C GLU A 18 -10.94 -5.92 18.27
N ILE A 19 -12.21 -5.79 17.93
CA ILE A 19 -12.93 -6.78 17.13
C ILE A 19 -12.36 -6.82 15.70
N GLN A 20 -12.08 -5.67 15.08
CA GLN A 20 -11.43 -5.61 13.76
C GLN A 20 -10.08 -6.34 13.77
N LYS A 21 -9.27 -6.11 14.80
CA LYS A 21 -7.99 -6.78 14.97
C LYS A 21 -8.16 -8.29 15.06
N ILE A 22 -9.07 -8.78 15.90
CA ILE A 22 -9.36 -10.22 16.05
C ILE A 22 -9.82 -10.83 14.72
N MET A 23 -10.70 -10.15 13.98
CA MET A 23 -11.19 -10.63 12.68
C MET A 23 -10.06 -10.69 11.64
N LEU A 24 -9.21 -9.66 11.60
CA LEU A 24 -8.07 -9.62 10.67
C LEU A 24 -7.05 -10.72 10.96
N GLU A 25 -6.63 -10.86 12.22
CA GLU A 25 -5.68 -11.91 12.64
C GLU A 25 -6.29 -13.31 12.50
N GLY A 26 -7.60 -13.47 12.76
CA GLY A 26 -8.28 -14.75 12.63
C GLY A 26 -8.49 -15.19 11.18
N CYS A 27 -8.89 -14.27 10.29
CA CYS A 27 -9.10 -14.57 8.87
C CYS A 27 -7.79 -14.64 8.07
N ASN A 28 -6.72 -13.99 8.55
CA ASN A 28 -5.43 -13.90 7.87
C ASN A 28 -4.28 -14.30 8.82
N GLY A 29 -4.46 -15.42 9.54
CA GLY A 29 -3.52 -15.84 10.58
C GLY A 29 -2.12 -16.21 10.08
N ASP A 30 -1.97 -16.44 8.78
CA ASP A 30 -0.67 -16.58 8.11
C ASP A 30 0.12 -15.26 8.05
N GLN A 31 -0.55 -14.11 8.28
CA GLN A 31 0.06 -12.80 8.31
C GLN A 31 0.57 -12.39 9.70
N GLY A 32 0.43 -13.20 10.75
CA GLY A 32 0.95 -12.88 12.09
C GLY A 32 0.08 -11.89 12.88
N GLU A 33 0.71 -11.09 13.74
CA GLU A 33 0.01 -10.23 14.71
C GLU A 33 0.00 -8.75 14.29
N ILE A 34 -1.11 -8.06 14.50
CA ILE A 34 -1.23 -6.62 14.26
C ILE A 34 -0.57 -5.85 15.41
N ILE A 35 0.44 -5.06 15.05
CA ILE A 35 1.20 -4.22 15.98
C ILE A 35 0.83 -2.74 15.92
N SER A 36 0.17 -2.30 14.84
CA SER A 36 -0.18 -0.90 14.64
C SER A 36 -1.29 -0.72 13.60
N LYS A 37 -2.06 0.36 13.74
CA LYS A 37 -3.02 0.87 12.75
C LYS A 37 -2.71 2.32 12.44
N THR A 38 -2.75 2.69 11.16
CA THR A 38 -2.73 4.08 10.69
C THR A 38 -4.01 4.38 9.93
N GLU A 39 -4.67 5.48 10.30
CA GLU A 39 -5.88 5.94 9.59
C GLU A 39 -5.49 7.00 8.56
N GLY A 40 -6.00 6.83 7.34
CA GLY A 40 -5.81 7.76 6.24
C GLY A 40 -7.13 8.20 5.63
N VAL A 41 -7.05 9.19 4.73
CA VAL A 41 -8.22 9.66 3.97
C VAL A 41 -8.76 8.55 3.05
N CYS A 42 -7.87 7.73 2.50
CA CYS A 42 -8.22 6.69 1.53
C CYS A 42 -8.52 5.32 2.17
N GLY A 43 -8.32 5.16 3.48
CA GLY A 43 -8.46 3.87 4.14
C GLY A 43 -7.59 3.70 5.37
N ASP A 44 -7.76 2.55 6.01
CA ASP A 44 -7.01 2.12 7.17
C ASP A 44 -5.87 1.18 6.74
N ILE A 45 -4.71 1.34 7.38
CA ILE A 45 -3.53 0.51 7.19
C ILE A 45 -3.24 -0.21 8.49
N TYR A 46 -3.31 -1.54 8.50
CA TYR A 46 -2.91 -2.38 9.61
C TYR A 46 -1.53 -2.96 9.33
N ILE A 47 -0.61 -2.86 10.30
CA ILE A 47 0.76 -3.39 10.18
C ILE A 47 0.82 -4.68 10.97
N PHE A 48 1.23 -5.76 10.29
CA PHE A 48 1.44 -7.07 10.87
C PHE A 48 2.93 -7.36 11.08
N ASP A 49 3.26 -8.08 12.14
CA ASP A 49 4.57 -8.69 12.41
C ASP A 49 4.46 -10.22 12.23
N HIS A 50 5.17 -10.75 11.23
CA HIS A 50 5.30 -12.19 10.94
C HIS A 50 6.27 -12.89 11.92
N GLY A 51 7.03 -12.12 12.73
CA GLY A 51 8.00 -12.62 13.69
C GLY A 51 9.46 -12.52 13.22
N GLU A 52 10.41 -12.62 14.14
CA GLU A 52 11.82 -12.24 13.92
C GLU A 52 12.54 -13.01 12.79
N ASN A 53 12.13 -14.26 12.53
CA ASN A 53 12.81 -15.15 11.58
C ASN A 53 12.08 -15.27 10.23
N THR A 54 11.30 -14.25 9.87
CA THR A 54 10.51 -14.23 8.62
C THR A 54 10.98 -13.12 7.69
N THR A 55 10.78 -13.32 6.38
CA THR A 55 11.14 -12.32 5.37
C THR A 55 10.03 -12.23 4.32
N PRO A 56 9.32 -11.09 4.23
CA PRO A 56 9.47 -9.90 5.05
C PRO A 56 8.93 -10.09 6.47
N ARG A 57 9.57 -9.49 7.49
CA ARG A 57 9.04 -9.49 8.86
C ARG A 57 7.74 -8.70 8.99
N TYR A 58 7.65 -7.56 8.28
CA TYR A 58 6.49 -6.68 8.38
C TYR A 58 5.74 -6.60 7.05
N VAL A 59 4.43 -6.75 7.13
CA VAL A 59 3.49 -6.52 6.03
C VAL A 59 2.42 -5.53 6.47
N CYS A 60 1.72 -4.94 5.51
CA CYS A 60 0.58 -4.11 5.81
C CYS A 60 -0.64 -4.53 4.99
N ALA A 61 -1.80 -4.48 5.65
CA ALA A 61 -3.10 -4.62 5.05
C ALA A 61 -3.72 -3.23 4.84
N LYS A 62 -4.10 -2.92 3.61
CA LYS A 62 -4.90 -1.74 3.28
C LYS A 62 -6.36 -2.14 3.15
N MET A 63 -7.23 -1.40 3.83
CA MET A 63 -8.68 -1.53 3.72
C MET A 63 -9.27 -0.16 3.37
N PRO A 64 -10.20 -0.06 2.41
CA PRO A 64 -10.78 1.23 2.05
C PRO A 64 -11.71 1.71 3.16
N LYS A 65 -11.85 3.03 3.32
CA LYS A 65 -12.77 3.60 4.30
C LYS A 65 -14.21 3.49 3.80
N ASN A 66 -15.12 2.97 4.62
CA ASN A 66 -16.54 2.99 4.31
C ASN A 66 -17.11 4.41 4.47
N ILE A 67 -17.69 4.94 3.41
CA ILE A 67 -18.33 6.27 3.38
C ILE A 67 -19.86 6.20 3.26
N GLY A 68 -20.47 5.10 3.69
CA GLY A 68 -21.92 4.88 3.66
C GLY A 68 -22.45 4.22 2.38
N ASP A 69 -21.54 3.80 1.49
CA ASP A 69 -21.83 3.05 0.27
C ASP A 69 -20.79 1.92 0.14
N LEU A 70 -21.15 0.75 0.67
CA LEU A 70 -20.26 -0.42 0.73
C LEU A 70 -19.89 -0.92 -0.67
N GLU A 71 -20.88 -1.04 -1.56
CA GLU A 71 -20.67 -1.55 -2.91
C GLU A 71 -19.79 -0.60 -3.74
N GLY A 72 -20.08 0.71 -3.70
CA GLY A 72 -19.23 1.69 -4.36
C GLY A 72 -17.83 1.78 -3.74
N THR A 73 -17.70 1.58 -2.42
CA THR A 73 -16.40 1.52 -1.74
C THR A 73 -15.58 0.33 -2.23
N ALA A 74 -16.20 -0.85 -2.29
CA ALA A 74 -15.56 -2.06 -2.79
C ALA A 74 -15.18 -1.93 -4.27
N SER A 75 -16.06 -1.38 -5.10
CA SER A 75 -15.81 -1.13 -6.52
C SER A 75 -14.64 -0.17 -6.75
N ARG A 76 -14.57 0.95 -6.02
CA ARG A 76 -13.44 1.89 -6.07
C ARG A 76 -12.13 1.23 -5.66
N PHE A 77 -12.14 0.44 -4.60
CA PHE A 77 -10.94 -0.25 -4.12
C PHE A 77 -10.47 -1.36 -5.08
N ALA A 78 -11.41 -2.10 -5.68
CA ALA A 78 -11.09 -3.08 -6.72
C ALA A 78 -10.46 -2.41 -7.96
N LYS A 79 -10.95 -1.23 -8.35
CA LYS A 79 -10.33 -0.43 -9.42
C LYS A 79 -8.90 -0.03 -9.05
N GLU A 80 -8.67 0.43 -7.83
CA GLU A 80 -7.33 0.76 -7.33
C GLU A 80 -6.39 -0.45 -7.37
N ILE A 81 -6.81 -1.61 -6.84
CA ILE A 81 -6.03 -2.86 -6.89
C ILE A 81 -5.68 -3.21 -8.33
N LYS A 82 -6.65 -3.16 -9.25
CA LYS A 82 -6.44 -3.46 -10.67
C LYS A 82 -5.41 -2.53 -11.30
N THR A 83 -5.48 -1.23 -11.01
CA THR A 83 -4.52 -0.23 -11.47
C THR A 83 -3.13 -0.52 -10.90
N GLN A 84 -3.01 -0.76 -9.59
CA GLN A 84 -1.75 -1.10 -8.95
C GLN A 84 -1.10 -2.35 -9.57
N LEU A 85 -1.89 -3.39 -9.83
CA LEU A 85 -1.42 -4.63 -10.47
C LEU A 85 -0.98 -4.41 -11.92
N SER A 86 -1.59 -3.47 -12.65
CA SER A 86 -1.22 -3.15 -14.03
C SER A 86 0.17 -2.51 -14.17
N PHE A 87 0.63 -1.82 -13.12
CA PHE A 87 1.98 -1.25 -13.04
C PHE A 87 2.94 -2.11 -12.21
N GLY A 88 2.43 -3.19 -11.60
CA GLY A 88 3.21 -4.11 -10.79
C GLY A 88 4.23 -4.90 -11.61
N ARG A 89 5.03 -5.73 -10.92
CA ARG A 89 6.14 -6.54 -11.49
C ARG A 89 7.35 -5.71 -11.93
N HIS A 90 7.68 -4.67 -11.18
CA HIS A 90 8.95 -3.96 -11.29
C HIS A 90 9.55 -3.69 -9.92
N GLN A 91 10.87 -3.83 -9.78
CA GLN A 91 11.56 -3.72 -8.48
C GLN A 91 11.44 -2.33 -7.81
N TYR A 92 11.12 -1.29 -8.59
CA TYR A 92 10.94 0.09 -8.13
C TYR A 92 9.49 0.58 -8.21
N VAL A 93 8.53 -0.33 -8.30
CA VAL A 93 7.10 -0.04 -8.16
C VAL A 93 6.60 -0.87 -7.00
N HIS A 94 5.93 -0.26 -6.03
CA HIS A 94 5.31 -0.97 -4.91
C HIS A 94 4.22 -1.91 -5.44
N TRP A 95 4.08 -3.11 -4.87
CA TRP A 95 3.18 -4.11 -5.41
C TRP A 95 2.34 -4.77 -4.32
N ILE A 96 1.14 -5.16 -4.72
CA ILE A 96 0.24 -6.04 -3.97
C ILE A 96 0.79 -7.46 -4.11
N PHE A 97 0.94 -8.17 -3.00
CA PHE A 97 1.28 -9.59 -3.03
C PHE A 97 0.07 -10.50 -2.81
N ASP A 98 -0.98 -10.01 -2.14
CA ASP A 98 -2.23 -10.74 -1.91
C ASP A 98 -3.42 -9.77 -1.73
N PHE A 99 -4.64 -10.24 -1.95
CA PHE A 99 -5.87 -9.49 -1.74
C PHE A 99 -7.06 -10.41 -1.51
N GLY A 100 -8.09 -9.93 -0.82
CA GLY A 100 -9.25 -10.74 -0.47
C GLY A 100 -10.37 -9.93 0.18
N GLU A 101 -11.08 -10.57 1.08
CA GLU A 101 -12.19 -9.99 1.85
C GLU A 101 -12.15 -10.48 3.30
N VAL A 102 -12.46 -9.60 4.25
CA VAL A 102 -12.64 -9.92 5.66
C VAL A 102 -13.98 -9.34 6.11
N VAL A 103 -14.92 -10.23 6.45
CA VAL A 103 -16.27 -9.86 6.95
C VAL A 103 -16.95 -8.78 6.10
N GLY A 104 -17.03 -9.01 4.78
CA GLY A 104 -17.67 -8.10 3.82
C GLY A 104 -16.85 -6.87 3.42
N ALA A 105 -15.63 -6.70 3.93
CA ALA A 105 -14.75 -5.60 3.56
C ALA A 105 -13.54 -6.08 2.74
N PRO A 106 -13.25 -5.47 1.58
CA PRO A 106 -12.11 -5.89 0.77
C PRO A 106 -10.80 -5.44 1.40
N ILE A 107 -9.75 -6.24 1.17
CA ILE A 107 -8.42 -6.05 1.76
C ILE A 107 -7.34 -6.30 0.69
N ALA A 108 -6.25 -5.55 0.76
CA ALA A 108 -5.05 -5.80 -0.05
C ALA A 108 -3.80 -5.76 0.81
N PHE A 109 -2.89 -6.70 0.57
CA PHE A 109 -1.66 -6.90 1.34
C PHE A 109 -0.43 -6.46 0.55
N PHE A 110 0.45 -5.76 1.26
CA PHE A 110 1.68 -5.19 0.75
C PHE A 110 2.82 -5.46 1.71
N ARG A 111 4.05 -5.47 1.20
CA ARG A 111 5.22 -5.39 2.09
C ARG A 111 5.23 -4.01 2.77
N TYR A 112 5.50 -4.00 4.07
CA TYR A 112 5.73 -2.77 4.82
C TYR A 112 7.21 -2.39 4.76
N TRP A 113 7.50 -1.15 4.33
CA TRP A 113 8.87 -0.67 4.12
C TRP A 113 9.42 0.19 5.26
N GLY A 114 8.58 0.63 6.21
CA GLY A 114 8.98 1.44 7.37
C GLY A 114 9.33 2.91 7.08
N SER A 115 9.74 3.24 5.84
CA SER A 115 10.13 4.58 5.45
C SER A 115 9.65 4.97 4.05
N ASP A 116 9.69 6.27 3.80
CA ASP A 116 9.25 6.94 2.59
C ASP A 116 10.18 8.14 2.28
N LEU A 117 10.09 8.67 1.07
CA LEU A 117 10.92 9.79 0.64
C LEU A 117 10.66 11.04 1.48
N LYS A 118 9.43 11.25 2.00
CA LYS A 118 9.12 12.39 2.88
C LYS A 118 9.95 12.36 4.17
N LYS A 119 10.15 11.20 4.78
CA LYS A 119 11.04 11.04 5.94
C LYS A 119 12.50 11.30 5.56
N LEU A 120 12.93 10.77 4.42
CA LEU A 120 14.30 10.87 3.95
C LEU A 120 14.72 12.32 3.63
N ILE A 121 13.88 13.10 2.97
CA ILE A 121 14.22 14.50 2.59
C ILE A 121 14.41 15.43 3.79
N ASN A 122 13.87 15.07 4.95
CA ASN A 122 14.04 15.85 6.19
C ASN A 122 15.35 15.51 6.92
N ASP A 123 16.08 14.49 6.46
CA ASP A 123 17.37 14.10 7.02
C ASP A 123 18.53 14.78 6.27
N ASN A 124 19.07 15.83 6.87
CA ASN A 124 20.17 16.62 6.31
C ASN A 124 21.52 15.88 6.34
N SER A 125 21.62 14.70 6.96
CA SER A 125 22.87 13.92 7.03
C SER A 125 23.14 13.09 5.77
N ILE A 126 22.20 13.04 4.84
CA ILE A 126 22.27 12.19 3.66
C ILE A 126 23.24 12.78 2.63
N CYS A 127 24.21 11.95 2.20
CA CYS A 127 25.15 12.30 1.15
C CYS A 127 24.49 12.36 -0.25
N ASP A 128 25.07 13.14 -1.16
CA ASP A 128 24.48 13.39 -2.48
C ASP A 128 24.39 12.13 -3.34
N ILE A 129 25.31 11.17 -3.17
CA ILE A 129 25.26 9.88 -3.89
C ILE A 129 23.97 9.13 -3.56
N LYS A 130 23.56 9.09 -2.27
CA LYS A 130 22.31 8.44 -1.86
C LYS A 130 21.08 9.16 -2.41
N LYS A 131 21.11 10.51 -2.44
CA LYS A 131 20.02 11.30 -3.04
C LYS A 131 19.88 10.95 -4.53
N LEU A 132 20.98 10.97 -5.26
CA LEU A 132 21.02 10.65 -6.70
C LEU A 132 20.58 9.21 -6.98
N SER A 133 20.99 8.23 -6.17
CA SER A 133 20.57 6.84 -6.38
C SER A 133 19.07 6.67 -6.17
N VAL A 134 18.51 7.25 -5.09
CA VAL A 134 17.07 7.23 -4.82
C VAL A 134 16.28 7.88 -5.96
N MET A 135 16.74 9.02 -6.47
CA MET A 135 16.14 9.66 -7.64
C MET A 135 16.19 8.77 -8.88
N ALA A 136 17.33 8.14 -9.17
CA ALA A 136 17.48 7.25 -10.31
C ALA A 136 16.52 6.04 -10.25
N TYR A 137 16.36 5.43 -9.06
CA TYR A 137 15.41 4.34 -8.85
C TYR A 137 13.96 4.79 -9.04
N ALA A 138 13.59 5.96 -8.50
CA ALA A 138 12.25 6.53 -8.67
C ALA A 138 11.94 6.81 -10.16
N CYS A 139 12.88 7.40 -10.89
CA CYS A 139 12.76 7.61 -12.33
C CYS A 139 12.60 6.28 -13.09
N SER A 140 13.35 5.25 -12.71
CA SER A 140 13.24 3.92 -13.31
C SER A 140 11.86 3.29 -13.07
N GLY A 141 11.32 3.38 -11.85
CA GLY A 141 9.96 2.97 -11.52
C GLY A 141 8.90 3.72 -12.35
N LEU A 142 9.00 5.06 -12.43
CA LEU A 142 8.08 5.87 -13.22
C LEU A 142 8.13 5.55 -14.71
N MET A 143 9.34 5.38 -15.28
CA MET A 143 9.50 4.97 -16.68
C MET A 143 8.83 3.63 -16.98
N HIS A 144 8.90 2.68 -16.03
CA HIS A 144 8.17 1.43 -16.15
C HIS A 144 6.66 1.68 -16.17
N CYS A 145 6.11 2.46 -15.23
CA CYS A 145 4.68 2.75 -15.19
C CYS A 145 4.20 3.43 -16.48
N TYR A 146 4.96 4.42 -16.99
CA TYR A 146 4.62 5.13 -18.23
C TYR A 146 4.57 4.18 -19.44
N ARG A 147 5.51 3.23 -19.53
CA ARG A 147 5.51 2.20 -20.58
C ARG A 147 4.31 1.25 -20.49
N ASN A 148 3.70 1.13 -19.32
CA ASN A 148 2.53 0.29 -19.06
C ASN A 148 1.21 1.09 -19.03
N GLY A 149 1.19 2.30 -19.61
CA GLY A 149 -0.04 3.08 -19.80
C GLY A 149 -0.37 4.06 -18.67
N LEU A 150 0.53 4.27 -17.70
CA LEU A 150 0.42 5.45 -16.85
C LEU A 150 0.60 6.69 -17.71
N THR A 151 -0.33 7.64 -17.63
CA THR A 151 -0.17 8.97 -18.24
C THR A 151 0.05 10.03 -17.16
N SER A 152 -0.72 9.96 -16.07
CA SER A 152 -0.52 10.81 -14.90
C SER A 152 -0.76 10.03 -13.62
N HIS A 153 0.18 10.11 -12.67
CA HIS A 153 0.01 9.49 -11.35
C HIS A 153 -1.01 10.25 -10.48
N GLN A 154 -1.12 11.57 -10.67
CA GLN A 154 -2.02 12.50 -9.95
C GLN A 154 -1.89 12.61 -8.42
N ASP A 155 -1.11 11.74 -7.78
CA ASP A 155 -0.75 11.84 -6.36
C ASP A 155 0.74 11.51 -6.13
N LEU A 156 1.61 11.88 -7.07
CA LEU A 156 3.04 11.70 -6.93
C LEU A 156 3.60 12.74 -5.95
N LYS A 157 3.86 12.30 -4.71
CA LYS A 157 4.43 13.11 -3.63
C LYS A 157 5.46 12.28 -2.83
N PRO A 158 6.36 12.91 -2.05
CA PRO A 158 7.38 12.18 -1.30
C PRO A 158 6.83 11.10 -0.35
N ALA A 159 5.61 11.27 0.18
CA ALA A 159 4.98 10.26 1.04
C ALA A 159 4.54 8.98 0.28
N ASN A 160 4.39 9.05 -1.04
CA ASN A 160 3.96 7.94 -1.90
C ASN A 160 5.14 7.28 -2.65
N ILE A 161 6.37 7.63 -2.27
CA ILE A 161 7.59 6.98 -2.74
C ILE A 161 8.21 6.26 -1.55
N PHE A 162 7.99 4.95 -1.48
CA PHE A 162 8.50 4.11 -0.38
C PHE A 162 10.00 3.84 -0.53
N LEU A 163 10.66 3.54 0.58
CA LEU A 163 12.10 3.27 0.59
C LEU A 163 12.39 1.87 1.10
N ARG A 164 13.06 1.06 0.27
CA ARG A 164 13.59 -0.25 0.64
C ARG A 164 15.09 -0.15 0.89
N ASP A 165 15.54 -0.55 2.07
CA ASP A 165 16.97 -0.74 2.32
C ASP A 165 17.38 -2.18 1.99
N LEU A 166 18.13 -2.39 0.91
CA LEU A 166 18.57 -3.73 0.54
C LEU A 166 19.52 -4.36 1.57
N ARG A 167 20.14 -3.56 2.44
CA ARG A 167 21.00 -4.07 3.53
C ARG A 167 20.22 -4.83 4.59
N SER A 168 18.90 -4.61 4.70
CA SER A 168 18.06 -5.44 5.59
C SER A 168 17.78 -6.83 5.02
N ASP A 169 17.89 -6.98 3.70
CA ASP A 169 17.50 -8.19 2.98
C ASP A 169 18.72 -9.07 2.62
N PHE A 170 19.93 -8.50 2.59
CA PHE A 170 21.14 -9.17 2.14
C PHE A 170 22.32 -8.92 3.09
N VAL A 171 22.98 -10.00 3.51
CA VAL A 171 24.18 -9.97 4.34
C VAL A 171 25.43 -9.78 3.46
N GLY A 172 26.42 -9.04 3.96
CA GLY A 172 27.75 -8.92 3.32
C GLY A 172 27.85 -7.91 2.19
N LEU A 173 26.85 -7.04 2.02
CA LEU A 173 26.95 -5.92 1.09
C LEU A 173 28.08 -4.95 1.53
N PRO A 174 28.89 -4.43 0.58
CA PRO A 174 29.89 -3.41 0.91
C PRO A 174 29.23 -2.13 1.44
N ASP A 175 29.97 -1.29 2.15
CA ASP A 175 29.43 -0.02 2.65
C ASP A 175 29.34 1.01 1.51
N LEU A 176 28.22 1.00 0.79
CA LEU A 176 27.93 1.95 -0.29
C LEU A 176 26.58 2.64 -0.05
N PRO A 177 26.47 3.94 -0.36
CA PRO A 177 25.26 4.74 -0.13
C PRO A 177 24.12 4.48 -1.14
N ILE A 178 24.17 3.39 -1.91
CA ILE A 178 23.27 3.12 -3.05
C ILE A 178 22.19 2.06 -2.80
N TYR A 179 22.20 1.43 -1.61
CA TYR A 179 21.30 0.31 -1.30
C TYR A 179 19.89 0.70 -0.88
N THR A 180 19.61 2.00 -0.74
CA THR A 180 18.24 2.49 -0.51
C THR A 180 17.54 2.69 -1.85
N SER A 181 16.65 1.76 -2.20
CA SER A 181 15.85 1.79 -3.41
C SER A 181 14.54 2.55 -3.20
N ALA A 182 14.12 3.33 -4.18
CA ALA A 182 12.81 3.97 -4.21
C ALA A 182 11.77 3.07 -4.86
N LEU A 183 10.55 3.05 -4.33
CA LEU A 183 9.42 2.33 -4.89
C LEU A 183 8.23 3.29 -5.06
N ILE A 184 7.77 3.46 -6.29
CA ILE A 184 6.58 4.28 -6.59
C ILE A 184 5.32 3.52 -6.14
N GLY A 185 4.45 4.15 -5.38
CA GLY A 185 3.22 3.53 -4.89
C GLY A 185 2.03 4.47 -4.85
N ASP A 186 0.92 3.94 -4.36
CA ASP A 186 -0.36 4.64 -4.21
C ASP A 186 -0.95 5.16 -5.53
N PHE A 187 -1.38 4.23 -6.39
CA PHE A 187 -1.95 4.53 -7.71
C PHE A 187 -3.47 4.75 -7.69
N GLY A 188 -4.07 5.03 -6.53
CA GLY A 188 -5.53 5.19 -6.39
C GLY A 188 -6.12 6.32 -7.25
N LEU A 189 -5.33 7.35 -7.58
CA LEU A 189 -5.73 8.46 -8.44
C LEU A 189 -5.10 8.43 -9.85
N ALA A 190 -4.35 7.37 -10.18
CA ALA A 190 -3.67 7.30 -11.47
C ALA A 190 -4.67 7.36 -12.62
N ASN A 191 -4.39 8.24 -13.60
CA ASN A 191 -5.21 8.51 -14.79
C ASN A 191 -6.67 8.97 -14.51
N ALA A 192 -7.06 9.27 -13.28
CA ALA A 192 -8.41 9.71 -12.91
C ALA A 192 -8.95 10.91 -13.73
N SER A 193 -8.09 11.85 -14.11
CA SER A 193 -8.41 13.01 -14.96
C SER A 193 -8.80 12.61 -16.39
N ILE A 194 -8.15 11.57 -16.92
CA ILE A 194 -8.44 11.01 -18.25
C ILE A 194 -9.74 10.21 -18.17
N ASP A 195 -9.88 9.38 -17.14
CA ASP A 195 -11.07 8.55 -16.93
C ASP A 195 -12.36 9.35 -16.71
N SER A 196 -12.24 10.58 -16.19
CA SER A 196 -13.39 11.44 -15.90
C SER A 196 -13.79 12.37 -17.05
N ASN A 197 -13.02 12.43 -18.16
CA ASN A 197 -13.15 13.47 -19.20
C ASN A 197 -13.12 14.91 -18.65
N VAL A 198 -12.65 15.11 -17.41
CA VAL A 198 -12.49 16.43 -16.79
C VAL A 198 -11.04 16.84 -16.95
N PHE A 199 -10.69 17.28 -18.16
CA PHE A 199 -9.47 18.02 -18.43
C PHE A 199 -9.87 19.34 -19.11
N GLU A 200 -10.11 20.37 -18.30
CA GLU A 200 -9.70 21.72 -18.68
C GLU A 200 -8.28 21.86 -18.12
N GLY A 201 -7.31 22.04 -19.03
CA GLY A 201 -5.87 22.07 -18.70
C GLY A 201 -5.45 23.22 -17.81
#